data_AF-A0A2V2RR47-F1
#
_entry.id   AF-A0A2V2RR47-F1
#
_cell.length_a   1.000
_cell.length_b   1.000
_cell.length_c   1.000
_cell.angle_alpha   90.00
_cell.angle_beta   90.00
_cell.angle_gamma   90.00
#
_symmetry.space_group_name_H-M   'P 1'
#
loop_
_entity.id
_entity.type
_entity.pdbx_description
1 polymer ?
#
loop_
_entity_poly.entity_id
_entity_poly.type
_entity_poly.pdbx_seq_one_letter_code
_entity_poly.pdbx_strand_id
1 'polypeptide(L)'
;AGGFSRHLDVDAACRIGLVPDLPRDRIVKIGNASLHGASIALLSLSGRKELEEKVKRIEHVRLETHPQFFDFFVEGCQFRAFGADQ
;
A
#
# COMPACT_ATOMS: atom_id res chain seq x y z
N ALA A 1 -3.77 -0.01 4.08
CA ALA A 1 -4.35 1.17 4.76
C ALA A 1 -5.30 1.89 3.81
N GLY A 2 -6.13 2.82 4.30
CA GLY A 2 -7.04 3.64 3.49
C GLY A 2 -8.48 3.61 4.01
N GLY A 3 -9.28 4.61 3.64
CA GLY A 3 -10.67 4.74 4.09
C GLY A 3 -11.55 3.52 3.76
N PHE A 4 -11.26 2.87 2.64
CA PHE A 4 -11.97 1.66 2.19
C PHE A 4 -11.40 0.35 2.78
N SER A 5 -10.26 0.41 3.48
CA SER A 5 -9.52 -0.79 3.91
C SER A 5 -10.32 -1.69 4.85
N ARG A 6 -11.28 -1.15 5.62
CA ARG A 6 -12.10 -1.95 6.55
C ARG A 6 -13.07 -2.89 5.83
N HIS A 7 -13.57 -2.46 4.68
CA HIS A 7 -14.59 -3.16 3.91
C HIS A 7 -14.04 -3.83 2.65
N LEU A 8 -12.74 -3.69 2.38
CA LEU A 8 -12.08 -4.35 1.26
C LEU A 8 -12.16 -5.87 1.42
N ASP A 9 -12.76 -6.57 0.46
CA ASP A 9 -12.63 -8.02 0.31
C ASP A 9 -11.26 -8.30 -0.34
N VAL A 10 -10.39 -9.02 0.37
CA VAL A 10 -9.02 -9.30 -0.09
C VAL A 10 -9.03 -10.30 -1.24
N ASP A 11 -9.89 -11.31 -1.18
CA ASP A 11 -9.96 -12.32 -2.24
C ASP A 11 -10.51 -11.69 -3.51
N ALA A 12 -11.51 -10.81 -3.40
CA ALA A 12 -11.99 -10.03 -4.54
C ALA A 12 -10.91 -9.11 -5.11
N ALA A 13 -10.15 -8.42 -4.25
CA ALA A 13 -9.06 -7.54 -4.66
C ALA A 13 -7.93 -8.29 -5.38
N CYS A 14 -7.57 -9.49 -4.91
CA CYS A 14 -6.59 -10.34 -5.58
C CYS A 14 -7.10 -10.84 -6.95
N ARG A 15 -8.37 -11.26 -7.04
CA ARG A 15 -8.97 -11.73 -8.30
C ARG A 15 -8.92 -10.68 -9.43
N ILE A 16 -9.09 -9.40 -9.09
CA ILE A 16 -9.07 -8.30 -10.08
C ILE A 16 -7.68 -7.66 -10.26
N GLY A 17 -6.63 -8.20 -9.63
CA GLY A 17 -5.26 -7.66 -9.74
C GLY A 17 -4.99 -6.38 -8.95
N LEU A 18 -5.88 -5.95 -8.06
CA LEU A 18 -5.69 -4.76 -7.23
C LEU A 18 -4.60 -4.96 -6.17
N VAL A 19 -4.52 -6.18 -5.63
CA VAL A 19 -3.50 -6.59 -4.65
C VAL A 19 -2.86 -7.88 -5.17
N PRO A 20 -1.54 -8.05 -5.04
CA PRO A 20 -0.89 -9.31 -5.42
C PRO A 20 -1.47 -10.49 -4.65
N ASP A 21 -1.54 -11.67 -5.28
CA ASP A 21 -2.01 -12.86 -4.60
C ASP A 21 -0.92 -13.41 -3.67
N LEU A 22 -0.96 -12.96 -2.41
CA LEU A 22 -0.04 -13.35 -1.36
C LEU A 22 -0.78 -14.17 -0.28
N PRO A 23 -0.05 -15.02 0.46
CA PRO A 23 -0.58 -15.66 1.66
C PRO A 23 -1.28 -14.65 2.58
N ARG A 24 -2.45 -15.00 3.12
CA ARG A 24 -3.33 -14.04 3.80
C ARG A 24 -2.74 -13.49 5.11
N ASP A 25 -1.85 -14.24 5.74
CA ASP A 25 -1.05 -13.80 6.88
C ASP A 25 -0.10 -12.63 6.54
N ARG A 26 0.23 -12.43 5.26
CA ARG A 26 1.02 -11.29 4.77
C ARG A 26 0.20 -10.05 4.44
N ILE A 27 -1.13 -10.11 4.49
CA ILE A 27 -2.01 -8.99 4.16
C ILE A 27 -2.73 -8.52 5.42
N VAL A 28 -2.35 -7.34 5.91
CA VAL A 28 -2.94 -6.75 7.13
C VAL A 28 -3.70 -5.46 6.81
N LYS A 29 -4.97 -5.43 7.23
CA LYS A 29 -5.83 -4.24 7.14
C LYS A 29 -5.67 -3.38 8.38
N ILE A 30 -4.95 -2.27 8.26
CA ILE A 30 -4.68 -1.35 9.37
C ILE A 30 -5.59 -0.10 9.41
N GLY A 31 -6.57 0.00 8.50
CA GLY A 31 -7.50 1.13 8.46
C GLY A 31 -6.84 2.46 8.10
N ASN A 32 -7.22 3.54 8.78
CA ASN A 32 -6.66 4.87 8.57
C ASN A 32 -5.34 5.05 9.33
N ALA A 33 -4.24 4.66 8.69
CA ALA A 33 -2.90 4.78 9.24
C ALA A 33 -2.48 6.24 9.49
N SER A 34 -3.01 7.21 8.73
CA SER A 34 -2.70 8.64 8.92
C SER A 34 -3.24 9.14 10.26
N LEU A 35 -4.50 8.83 10.59
CA LEU A 35 -5.09 9.20 11.88
C LEU A 35 -4.37 8.51 13.03
N HIS A 36 -4.05 7.21 12.88
CA HIS A 36 -3.28 6.46 13.88
C HIS A 36 -1.92 7.11 14.13
N GLY A 37 -1.17 7.44 13.06
CA GLY A 37 0.12 8.12 13.16
C GLY A 37 0.02 9.49 13.83
N ALA A 38 -1.03 10.27 13.51
CA ALA A 38 -1.29 11.55 14.15
C ALA A 38 -1.56 11.39 15.66
N SER A 39 -2.32 10.39 16.07
CA SER A 39 -2.54 10.07 17.48
C SER A 39 -1.23 9.70 18.20
N ILE A 40 -0.36 8.89 17.57
CA ILE A 40 0.97 8.58 18.11
C ILE A 40 1.78 9.86 18.29
N ALA A 41 1.84 10.70 17.26
CA ALA A 41 2.62 11.94 17.29
C ALA A 41 2.11 12.95 18.34
N LEU A 42 0.80 12.95 18.62
CA LEU A 42 0.16 13.81 19.61
C LEU A 42 0.37 13.31 21.05
N LEU A 43 0.22 12.01 21.28
CA LEU A 43 0.18 11.42 22.63
C LEU A 43 1.54 10.90 23.12
N SER A 44 2.53 10.74 22.24
CA SER A 44 3.84 10.19 22.58
C SER A 44 5.00 10.98 21.97
N LEU A 45 5.80 11.61 22.82
CA LEU A 45 7.01 12.34 22.40
C LEU A 45 8.07 11.40 21.81
N SER A 46 8.27 10.21 22.39
CA SER A 46 9.21 9.22 21.86
C SER A 46 8.74 8.66 20.53
N GLY A 47 7.44 8.34 20.41
CA GLY A 47 6.83 7.87 19.16
C GLY A 47 6.89 8.93 18.06
N ARG A 48 6.64 10.19 18.40
CA ARG A 48 6.83 11.33 17.48
C ARG A 48 8.27 11.40 16.97
N LYS A 49 9.26 11.37 17.86
CA LYS A 49 10.67 11.43 17.49
C LYS A 49 11.06 10.27 16.58
N GLU A 50 10.58 9.06 16.87
CA GLU A 50 10.82 7.89 16.01
C GLU A 50 10.23 8.09 14.61
N LEU A 51 8.98 8.59 14.50
CA LEU A 51 8.36 8.89 13.22
C LEU A 51 9.16 9.94 12.42
N GLU A 52 9.57 11.02 13.08
CA GLU A 52 10.37 12.08 12.45
C GLU A 52 11.71 11.55 11.91
N GLU A 53 12.38 10.65 12.64
CA GLU A 53 13.62 10.02 12.17
C GLU A 53 13.41 9.04 11.01
N LYS A 54 12.29 8.31 10.99
CA LYS A 54 11.96 7.42 9.86
C LYS A 54 11.65 8.21 8.59
N VAL A 55 10.90 9.30 8.70
CA VAL A 55 10.51 10.14 7.54
C VAL A 55 11.74 10.67 6.80
N LYS A 56 12.81 11.03 7.52
CA LYS A 56 14.08 11.50 6.92
C LYS A 56 14.77 10.48 6.00
N ARG A 57 14.42 9.20 6.10
CA ARG A 57 15.02 8.10 5.30
C ARG A 57 14.15 7.68 4.11
N ILE A 58 12.98 8.32 3.93
CA ILE A 58 12.07 8.00 2.83
C ILE A 58 12.58 8.68 1.56
N GLU A 59 12.71 7.90 0.49
CA GLU A 59 13.08 8.39 -0.83
C GLU A 59 11.86 8.38 -1.75
N HIS A 60 11.68 9.46 -2.52
CA HIS A 60 10.60 9.55 -3.50
C HIS A 60 11.03 8.92 -4.83
N VAL A 61 10.36 7.83 -5.21
CA VAL A 61 10.55 7.17 -6.50
C VAL A 61 9.48 7.62 -7.48
N ARG A 62 9.89 8.26 -8.57
CA ARG A 62 9.01 8.70 -9.66
C ARG A 62 8.72 7.57 -10.63
N LEU A 63 7.65 6.83 -10.38
CA LEU A 63 7.29 5.64 -11.15
C LEU A 63 7.11 5.96 -12.65
N GLU A 64 6.58 7.14 -12.99
CA GLU A 64 6.34 7.59 -14.36
C GLU A 64 7.62 7.72 -15.20
N THR A 65 8.79 7.78 -14.54
CA THR A 65 10.10 7.83 -15.22
C THR A 65 10.67 6.45 -15.53
N HIS A 66 10.07 5.38 -15.00
CA HIS A 66 10.50 4.02 -15.29
C HIS A 66 10.07 3.64 -16.71
N PRO A 67 10.99 3.13 -17.57
CA PRO A 67 10.69 2.86 -18.99
C PRO A 67 9.47 1.97 -19.22
N GLN A 68 9.19 1.03 -18.30
CA GLN A 68 8.10 0.06 -18.39
C GLN A 68 6.83 0.45 -17.61
N PHE A 69 6.78 1.64 -17.00
CA PHE A 69 5.64 2.01 -16.14
C PHE A 69 4.30 1.96 -16.88
N PHE A 70 4.26 2.49 -18.11
CA PHE A 70 3.04 2.49 -18.91
C PHE A 70 2.59 1.09 -19.29
N ASP A 71 3.51 0.17 -19.60
CA ASP A 71 3.19 -1.22 -19.89
C ASP A 71 2.54 -1.89 -18.67
N PHE A 72 3.15 -1.76 -17.49
CA PHE A 72 2.59 -2.29 -16.24
C PHE A 72 1.23 -1.67 -15.89
N PHE A 73 1.06 -0.37 -16.12
CA PHE A 73 -0.20 0.31 -15.86
C PHE A 73 -1.32 -0.19 -16.78
N VAL A 74 -1.06 -0.30 -18.08
CA VAL A 74 -2.04 -0.80 -19.07
C VAL A 74 -2.37 -2.26 -18.82
N GLU A 75 -1.39 -3.09 -18.45
CA GLU A 75 -1.60 -4.47 -18.02
C GLU A 75 -2.53 -4.54 -16.79
N GLY A 76 -2.28 -3.71 -15.77
CA GLY A 76 -3.12 -3.63 -14.57
C GLY A 76 -4.57 -3.20 -14.85
N CYS A 77 -4.80 -2.36 -15.86
CA CYS A 77 -6.15 -1.96 -16.27
C CYS A 77 -6.98 -3.09 -16.92
N GLN A 78 -6.40 -4.27 -17.16
CA GLN A 78 -7.13 -5.43 -17.66
C GLN A 78 -7.82 -6.24 -16.55
N PHE A 79 -7.61 -5.87 -15.28
CA PHE A 79 -8.20 -6.53 -14.11
C PHE A 79 -7.93 -8.04 -14.03
N ARG A 80 -6.75 -8.47 -14.50
CA ARG A 80 -6.28 -9.85 -14.35
C ARG A 80 -5.62 -10.04 -13.00
N ALA A 81 -5.69 -11.24 -12.45
CA ALA A 81 -4.92 -11.58 -11.26
C ALA A 81 -3.42 -11.34 -11.53
N PHE A 82 -2.72 -10.81 -10.53
CA PHE A 82 -1.30 -10.50 -10.66
C PHE A 82 -0.51 -11.78 -10.96
N GLY A 83 0.25 -11.80 -12.07
CA GLY A 83 1.03 -12.97 -12.48
C GLY A 83 0.23 -14.06 -13.22
N ALA A 84 -0.99 -13.80 -13.68
CA ALA A 84 -1.79 -14.78 -14.44
C ALA A 84 -1.19 -15.19 -15.80
N ASP A 85 -0.29 -14.37 -16.36
CA ASP A 85 0.36 -14.57 -17.66
C ASP A 85 1.88 -14.88 -17.54
N GLN A 86 2.38 -15.24 -16.35
CA GLN A 86 3.75 -15.72 -16.09
C GLN A 86 3.82 -17.24 -15.92
#